data_AF-A0A962DSH6-F1
#
_entry.id   AF-A0A962DSH6-F1
#
_cell.length_a   1.000
_cell.length_b   1.000
_cell.length_c   1.000
_cell.angle_alpha   90.00
_cell.angle_beta   90.00
_cell.angle_gamma   90.00
#
_symmetry.space_group_name_H-M   'P 1'
#
loop_
_entity.id
_entity.type
_entity.pdbx_description
1 polymer ?
#
loop_
_entity_poly.entity_id
_entity_poly.type
_entity_poly.pdbx_seq_one_letter_code
_entity_poly.pdbx_strand_id
1 'polypeptide(L)'
;MSTGFWSRDRNIMAGACALVGLATGAWLALSSAGDGYWMFLIAAPLAAFATAALCWWSLLERPGIHSRKQAAIAGALAGVAAHYPCWWLLMLGNYVFSFVSTGTIDTSDAGPIGPLSAFWAAAVYSMFSLLFVGWVTAPAGAVIGALVAHWRLKSAERAA
;
A
#
# COMPACT_ATOMS: atom_id res chain seq x y z
N MET A 1 11.87 -19.89 -18.21
CA MET A 1 11.36 -18.55 -17.85
C MET A 1 12.02 -18.14 -16.55
N SER A 2 12.69 -16.98 -16.52
CA SER A 2 13.41 -16.49 -15.34
C SER A 2 12.49 -16.44 -14.11
N THR A 3 12.80 -17.26 -13.12
CA THR A 3 12.14 -17.36 -11.81
C THR A 3 12.69 -16.32 -10.82
N GLY A 4 13.06 -15.14 -11.32
CA GLY A 4 13.56 -14.06 -10.48
C GLY A 4 12.49 -13.56 -9.51
N PHE A 5 12.91 -13.13 -8.32
CA PHE A 5 12.08 -12.42 -7.34
C PHE A 5 11.46 -11.12 -7.88
N TRP A 6 11.66 -10.76 -9.16
CA TRP A 6 11.07 -9.59 -9.83
C TRP A 6 10.50 -9.97 -11.21
N SER A 7 9.20 -10.21 -11.31
CA SER A 7 8.47 -10.39 -12.55
C SER A 7 7.93 -9.05 -13.03
N ARG A 8 7.79 -8.92 -14.36
CA ARG A 8 7.21 -7.71 -14.97
C ARG A 8 5.81 -7.42 -14.42
N ASP A 9 4.97 -8.45 -14.29
CA ASP A 9 3.57 -8.28 -13.93
C ASP A 9 3.42 -7.86 -12.46
N ARG A 10 4.26 -8.41 -11.56
CA ARG A 10 4.34 -7.93 -10.17
C ARG A 10 4.73 -6.47 -10.10
N ASN A 11 5.70 -6.03 -10.90
CA ASN A 11 6.17 -4.64 -10.89
C ASN A 11 5.11 -3.67 -11.36
N ILE A 12 4.37 -4.04 -12.42
CA ILE A 12 3.25 -3.24 -12.92
C ILE A 12 2.16 -3.14 -11.86
N MET A 13 1.78 -4.27 -11.24
CA MET A 13 0.80 -4.31 -10.16
C MET A 13 1.22 -3.42 -8.98
N ALA A 14 2.43 -3.62 -8.49
CA ALA A 14 2.97 -2.88 -7.35
C ALA A 14 3.07 -1.38 -7.65
N GLY A 15 3.56 -1.01 -8.82
CA GLY A 15 3.66 0.38 -9.26
C GLY A 15 2.30 1.06 -9.42
N ALA A 16 1.31 0.38 -10.02
CA ALA A 16 -0.04 0.92 -10.17
C ALA A 16 -0.74 1.12 -8.81
N CYS A 17 -0.62 0.16 -7.88
CA CYS A 17 -1.11 0.34 -6.52
C CYS A 17 -0.37 1.45 -5.77
N ALA A 18 0.94 1.61 -5.99
CA ALA A 18 1.72 2.71 -5.42
C ALA A 18 1.21 4.08 -5.89
N LEU A 19 0.82 4.22 -7.16
CA LEU A 19 0.21 5.45 -7.67
C LEU A 19 -1.13 5.75 -7.00
N VAL A 20 -1.96 4.74 -6.74
CA VAL A 20 -3.18 4.90 -5.94
C VAL A 20 -2.83 5.35 -4.53
N GLY A 21 -1.84 4.71 -3.88
CA GLY A 21 -1.34 5.10 -2.56
C GLY A 21 -0.80 6.54 -2.53
N LEU A 22 -0.10 6.97 -3.57
CA LEU A 22 0.37 8.35 -3.69
C LEU A 22 -0.80 9.32 -3.84
N ALA A 23 -1.79 9.01 -4.68
CA ALA A 23 -2.96 9.87 -4.87
C ALA A 23 -3.79 9.99 -3.59
N THR A 24 -4.05 8.88 -2.88
CA THR A 24 -4.76 8.91 -1.60
C THR A 24 -3.94 9.61 -0.52
N GLY A 25 -2.62 9.37 -0.47
CA GLY A 25 -1.73 10.04 0.46
C GLY A 25 -1.64 11.54 0.22
N ALA A 26 -1.61 11.99 -1.04
CA ALA A 26 -1.64 13.40 -1.41
C ALA A 26 -2.97 14.05 -1.04
N TRP A 27 -4.09 13.37 -1.29
CA TRP A 27 -5.39 13.87 -0.86
C TRP A 27 -5.44 14.07 0.65
N LEU A 28 -5.01 13.07 1.44
CA LEU A 28 -4.95 13.17 2.91
C LEU A 28 -4.01 14.29 3.37
N ALA A 29 -2.86 14.45 2.74
CA ALA A 29 -1.90 15.51 3.04
C ALA A 29 -2.48 16.90 2.82
N LEU A 30 -3.35 17.07 1.82
CA LEU A 30 -3.94 18.36 1.45
C LEU A 30 -5.27 18.64 2.18
N SER A 31 -5.99 17.60 2.61
CA SER A 31 -7.33 17.75 3.19
C SER A 31 -7.36 17.73 4.72
N SER A 32 -6.28 17.29 5.38
CA SER A 32 -6.26 17.09 6.83
C SER A 32 -5.78 18.34 7.55
N ALA A 33 -6.47 18.70 8.63
CA ALA A 33 -6.05 19.77 9.54
C ALA A 33 -5.03 19.19 10.53
N GLY A 34 -3.74 19.27 10.21
CA GLY A 34 -2.66 18.88 11.11
C GLY A 34 -1.30 18.89 10.42
N ASP A 35 -0.26 19.26 11.17
CA ASP A 35 1.12 19.09 10.72
C ASP A 35 1.43 17.59 10.61
N GLY A 36 2.20 17.20 9.58
CA GLY A 36 2.66 15.81 9.42
C GLY A 36 1.97 14.91 8.44
N TYR A 37 0.77 15.28 8.00
CA TYR A 37 0.05 14.49 7.01
C TYR A 37 0.79 14.42 5.67
N TRP A 38 1.77 15.31 5.43
CA TRP A 38 2.69 15.21 4.29
C TRP A 38 3.45 13.87 4.24
N MET A 39 3.69 13.20 5.39
CA MET A 39 4.36 11.89 5.42
C MET A 39 3.55 10.79 4.72
N PHE A 40 2.23 10.97 4.53
CA PHE A 40 1.43 10.06 3.72
C PHE A 40 1.88 10.03 2.25
N LEU A 41 2.50 11.09 1.74
CA LEU A 41 3.09 11.12 0.38
C LEU A 41 4.19 10.07 0.21
N ILE A 42 4.77 9.58 1.30
CA ILE A 42 5.84 8.57 1.30
C ILE A 42 5.30 7.24 1.82
N ALA A 43 4.66 7.24 2.99
CA ALA A 43 4.20 6.03 3.65
C ALA A 43 3.15 5.26 2.82
N ALA A 44 2.17 5.96 2.25
CA ALA A 44 1.08 5.33 1.50
C ALA A 44 1.55 4.64 0.20
N PRO A 45 2.32 5.27 -0.71
CA PRO A 45 2.81 4.59 -1.90
C PRO A 45 3.76 3.43 -1.58
N LEU A 46 4.63 3.55 -0.56
CA LEU A 46 5.52 2.46 -0.17
C LEU A 46 4.74 1.26 0.37
N ALA A 47 3.77 1.50 1.24
CA ALA A 47 2.91 0.45 1.79
C ALA A 47 2.09 -0.25 0.70
N ALA A 48 1.49 0.52 -0.21
CA ALA A 48 0.72 -0.01 -1.34
C ALA A 48 1.60 -0.82 -2.30
N PHE A 49 2.81 -0.34 -2.60
CA PHE A 49 3.78 -1.08 -3.42
C PHE A 49 4.14 -2.43 -2.79
N ALA A 50 4.56 -2.41 -1.52
CA ALA A 50 5.05 -3.60 -0.83
C ALA A 50 3.96 -4.67 -0.68
N THR A 51 2.76 -4.27 -0.27
CA THR A 51 1.62 -5.19 -0.10
C THR A 51 1.12 -5.73 -1.42
N ALA A 52 1.04 -4.92 -2.47
CA ALA A 52 0.69 -5.38 -3.81
C ALA A 52 1.72 -6.37 -4.38
N ALA A 53 3.01 -6.09 -4.20
CA ALA A 53 4.08 -7.00 -4.59
C ALA A 53 3.96 -8.36 -3.87
N LEU A 54 3.71 -8.33 -2.56
CA LEU A 54 3.58 -9.52 -1.72
C LEU A 54 2.31 -10.32 -2.05
N CYS A 55 1.15 -9.68 -2.18
CA CYS A 55 -0.10 -10.32 -2.54
C CYS A 55 -0.04 -10.96 -3.93
N TRP A 56 0.53 -10.26 -4.91
CA TRP A 56 0.72 -10.81 -6.26
C TRP A 56 1.64 -12.03 -6.26
N TRP A 57 2.80 -11.92 -5.60
CA TRP A 57 3.73 -13.04 -5.50
C TRP A 57 3.11 -14.26 -4.82
N SER A 58 2.49 -14.06 -3.66
CA SER A 58 1.97 -15.14 -2.81
C SER A 58 0.74 -15.83 -3.40
N LEU A 59 -0.17 -15.08 -4.05
CA LEU A 59 -1.45 -15.62 -4.51
C LEU A 59 -1.46 -16.02 -5.98
N LEU A 60 -0.54 -15.50 -6.82
CA LEU A 60 -0.52 -15.76 -8.26
C LEU A 60 0.78 -16.42 -8.70
N GLU A 61 1.93 -15.80 -8.44
CA GLU A 61 3.20 -16.27 -9.01
C GLU A 61 3.70 -17.55 -8.37
N ARG A 62 3.82 -17.55 -7.03
CA ARG A 62 4.32 -18.70 -6.27
C ARG A 62 3.45 -19.95 -6.51
N PRO A 63 2.11 -19.86 -6.56
CA PRO A 63 1.27 -21.01 -6.90
C PRO A 63 1.11 -21.27 -8.40
N GLY A 64 1.63 -20.40 -9.29
CA GLY A 64 1.48 -20.53 -10.74
C GLY A 64 0.05 -20.29 -11.26
N ILE A 65 -0.75 -19.48 -10.58
CA ILE A 65 -2.15 -19.21 -10.95
C ILE A 65 -2.25 -18.10 -12.01
N HIS A 66 -3.05 -18.37 -13.05
CA HIS A 66 -3.28 -17.48 -14.18
C HIS A 66 -4.77 -17.13 -14.30
N SER A 67 -5.32 -16.47 -13.28
CA SER A 67 -6.76 -16.16 -13.19
C SER A 67 -7.02 -14.68 -12.93
N ARG A 68 -7.90 -14.07 -13.74
CA ARG A 68 -8.37 -12.69 -13.54
C ARG A 68 -9.08 -12.51 -12.20
N LYS A 69 -9.89 -13.50 -11.78
CA LYS A 69 -10.58 -13.48 -10.49
C LYS A 69 -9.58 -13.49 -9.34
N GLN A 70 -8.58 -14.38 -9.40
CA GLN A 70 -7.55 -14.46 -8.37
C GLN A 70 -6.72 -13.17 -8.31
N ALA A 71 -6.42 -12.57 -9.46
CA ALA A 71 -5.72 -11.30 -9.54
C ALA A 71 -6.52 -10.14 -8.93
N ALA A 72 -7.84 -10.09 -9.17
CA ALA A 72 -8.72 -9.11 -8.55
C ALA A 72 -8.73 -9.28 -7.02
N ILE A 73 -8.82 -10.52 -6.52
CA ILE A 73 -8.75 -10.80 -5.08
C ILE A 73 -7.40 -10.36 -4.49
N ALA A 74 -6.29 -10.70 -5.16
CA ALA A 74 -4.96 -10.29 -4.71
C ALA A 74 -4.81 -8.76 -4.66
N GLY A 75 -5.38 -8.05 -5.64
CA GLY A 75 -5.38 -6.60 -5.65
C GLY A 75 -6.27 -5.99 -4.56
N ALA A 76 -7.46 -6.54 -4.32
CA ALA A 76 -8.31 -6.10 -3.20
C ALA A 76 -7.61 -6.28 -1.85
N LEU A 77 -7.00 -7.44 -1.65
CA LEU A 77 -6.24 -7.75 -0.44
C LEU A 77 -5.02 -6.84 -0.28
N ALA A 78 -4.33 -6.50 -1.36
CA ALA A 78 -3.26 -5.51 -1.31
C ALA A 78 -3.77 -4.14 -0.86
N GLY A 79 -4.88 -3.68 -1.43
CA GLY A 79 -5.52 -2.42 -1.04
C GLY A 79 -5.88 -2.38 0.45
N VAL A 80 -6.46 -3.46 0.99
CA VAL A 80 -6.79 -3.60 2.42
C VAL A 80 -5.53 -3.70 3.29
N ALA A 81 -4.60 -4.58 2.91
CA ALA A 81 -3.40 -4.86 3.69
C ALA A 81 -2.46 -3.66 3.75
N ALA A 82 -2.50 -2.73 2.78
CA ALA A 82 -1.66 -1.54 2.75
C ALA A 82 -1.90 -0.58 3.93
N HIS A 83 -3.09 -0.58 4.55
CA HIS A 83 -3.41 0.36 5.62
C HIS A 83 -2.49 0.18 6.84
N TYR A 84 -2.27 -1.07 7.26
CA TYR A 84 -1.42 -1.39 8.41
C TYR A 84 0.04 -0.91 8.27
N PRO A 85 0.79 -1.34 7.24
CA PRO A 85 2.14 -0.84 7.04
C PRO A 85 2.17 0.66 6.74
N CYS A 86 1.14 1.25 6.12
CA CYS A 86 1.07 2.71 5.92
C CYS A 86 1.08 3.45 7.25
N TRP A 87 0.19 3.09 8.18
CA TRP A 87 0.13 3.73 9.50
C TRP A 87 1.38 3.46 10.33
N TRP A 88 1.90 2.24 10.28
CA TRP A 88 3.13 1.91 10.99
C TRP A 88 4.32 2.70 10.46
N LEU A 89 4.48 2.82 9.13
CA LEU A 89 5.54 3.62 8.50
C LEU A 89 5.40 5.12 8.83
N LEU A 90 4.17 5.64 8.89
CA LEU A 90 3.93 7.03 9.26
C LEU A 90 4.39 7.31 10.69
N MET A 91 3.99 6.47 11.64
CA MET A 91 4.38 6.62 13.05
C MET A 91 5.88 6.43 13.25
N LEU A 92 6.47 5.45 12.56
CA LEU A 92 7.91 5.23 12.59
C LEU A 92 8.67 6.42 11.98
N GLY A 93 8.15 6.98 10.89
CA GLY A 93 8.70 8.18 10.25
C GLY A 93 8.68 9.38 11.19
N ASN A 94 7.56 9.61 11.87
CA ASN A 94 7.43 10.66 12.90
C ASN A 94 8.43 10.43 14.06
N TYR A 95 8.51 9.20 14.57
CA TYR A 95 9.46 8.83 15.61
C TYR A 95 10.92 9.11 15.20
N VAL A 96 11.32 8.71 14.00
CA VAL A 96 12.67 8.95 13.48
C VAL A 96 12.92 10.45 13.27
N PHE A 97 11.92 11.17 12.74
CA PHE A 97 12.03 12.61 12.47
C PHE A 97 12.23 13.42 13.75
N SER A 98 11.68 12.97 14.88
CA SER A 98 11.86 13.61 16.18
C SER A 98 13.32 13.67 16.67
N PHE A 99 14.21 12.83 16.14
CA PHE A 99 15.64 12.86 16.49
C PHE A 99 16.47 13.86 15.68
N VAL A 100 15.95 14.33 14.55
CA VAL A 100 16.68 15.17 13.58
C VAL A 100 16.07 16.56 13.41
N SER A 101 14.87 16.77 13.94
CA SER A 101 14.17 18.05 13.93
C SER A 101 13.79 18.46 15.35
N THR A 102 13.94 19.74 15.69
CA THR A 102 13.47 20.32 16.96
C THR A 102 11.95 20.44 17.03
N GLY A 103 11.25 20.16 15.92
CA GLY A 103 9.79 20.10 15.86
C GLY A 103 9.30 18.66 15.90
N THR A 104 8.35 18.37 16.79
CA THR A 104 7.46 17.21 16.65
C THR A 104 6.50 17.48 15.51
N ILE A 105 6.24 16.45 14.71
CA ILE A 105 5.17 16.51 13.72
C ILE A 105 3.79 16.38 14.38
N ASP A 106 3.76 15.88 15.62
CA ASP A 106 2.58 15.86 16.46
C ASP A 106 2.32 17.23 17.11
N THR A 107 1.08 17.70 17.00
CA THR A 107 0.52 18.82 17.78
C THR A 107 0.09 18.38 19.18
N SER A 108 0.26 17.10 19.52
CA SER A 108 -0.05 16.58 20.86
C SER A 108 1.19 16.72 21.76
N ASP A 109 0.99 17.27 22.96
CA ASP A 109 2.04 17.36 24.01
C ASP A 109 2.58 15.97 24.45
N ALA A 110 2.04 14.88 23.90
CA ALA A 110 2.38 13.50 24.21
C ALA A 110 3.70 13.02 23.57
N GLY A 111 4.25 13.77 22.60
CA GLY A 111 5.48 13.38 21.90
C GLY A 111 5.31 12.17 20.96
N PRO A 112 6.38 11.78 20.24
CA PRO A 112 6.30 10.73 19.23
C PRO A 112 6.05 9.34 19.84
N ILE A 113 5.16 8.57 19.20
CA ILE A 113 4.88 7.18 19.60
C ILE A 113 6.08 6.29 19.29
N GLY A 114 6.63 5.61 20.30
CA GLY A 114 7.74 4.68 20.12
C GLY A 114 7.40 3.46 19.24
N PRO A 115 8.38 2.78 18.60
CA PRO A 115 8.14 1.77 17.57
C PRO A 115 7.26 0.58 18.00
N LEU A 116 7.41 0.11 19.24
CA LEU A 116 6.60 -1.00 19.76
C LEU A 116 5.13 -0.57 19.96
N SER A 117 4.90 0.64 20.46
CA SER A 117 3.56 1.21 20.61
C SER A 117 2.95 1.53 19.23
N ALA A 118 3.75 1.98 18.28
CA ALA A 118 3.35 2.26 16.91
C ALA A 118 2.83 1.00 16.20
N PHE A 119 3.39 -0.18 16.49
CA PHE A 119 2.90 -1.46 15.97
C PHE A 119 1.43 -1.70 16.35
N TRP A 120 1.05 -1.45 17.60
CA TRP A 120 -0.32 -1.62 18.07
C TRP A 120 -1.23 -0.49 17.62
N ALA A 121 -0.75 0.75 17.70
CA ALA A 121 -1.50 1.91 17.24
C ALA A 121 -1.85 1.78 15.76
N ALA A 122 -0.92 1.32 14.91
CA ALA A 122 -1.16 1.09 13.49
C ALA A 122 -2.37 0.16 13.23
N ALA A 123 -2.63 -0.82 14.09
CA ALA A 123 -3.81 -1.69 13.96
C ALA A 123 -5.11 -0.89 14.16
N VAL A 124 -5.17 -0.08 15.21
CA VAL A 124 -6.34 0.75 15.54
C VAL A 124 -6.59 1.78 14.44
N TYR A 125 -5.55 2.52 14.04
CA TYR A 125 -5.67 3.52 12.97
C TYR A 125 -6.02 2.89 11.62
N SER A 126 -5.52 1.68 11.34
CA SER A 126 -5.89 0.95 10.13
C SER A 126 -7.35 0.54 10.10
N MET A 127 -7.92 0.15 11.24
CA MET A 127 -9.35 -0.18 11.33
C MET A 127 -10.21 1.02 10.92
N PHE A 128 -9.93 2.21 11.45
CA PHE A 128 -10.63 3.44 11.05
C PHE A 128 -10.34 3.83 9.60
N SER A 129 -9.08 3.71 9.18
CA SER A 129 -8.70 4.00 7.80
C SER A 129 -9.40 3.09 6.79
N LEU A 130 -9.59 1.81 7.10
CA LEU A 130 -10.37 0.90 6.26
C LEU A 130 -11.84 1.33 6.16
N LEU A 131 -12.43 1.84 7.25
CA LEU A 131 -13.80 2.37 7.22
C LEU A 131 -13.91 3.59 6.29
N PHE A 132 -12.94 4.52 6.35
CA PHE A 132 -13.02 5.78 5.61
C PHE A 132 -12.49 5.73 4.18
N VAL A 133 -11.44 4.96 3.91
CA VAL A 133 -10.75 4.92 2.61
C VAL A 133 -10.62 3.50 2.05
N GLY A 134 -10.94 2.45 2.81
CA GLY A 134 -10.90 1.06 2.33
C GLY A 134 -11.86 0.77 1.18
N TRP A 135 -13.00 1.47 1.12
CA TRP A 135 -13.95 1.38 -0.01
C TRP A 135 -13.41 1.98 -1.31
N VAL A 136 -12.31 2.74 -1.26
CA VAL A 136 -11.59 3.21 -2.44
C VAL A 136 -10.40 2.30 -2.75
N THR A 137 -9.56 2.01 -1.76
CA THR A 137 -8.29 1.30 -1.96
C THR A 137 -8.52 -0.17 -2.35
N ALA A 138 -9.49 -0.86 -1.76
CA ALA A 138 -9.76 -2.26 -2.07
C ALA A 138 -10.35 -2.43 -3.49
N PRO A 139 -11.38 -1.68 -3.92
CA PRO A 139 -11.86 -1.76 -5.30
C PRO A 139 -10.82 -1.30 -6.34
N ALA A 140 -10.06 -0.24 -6.06
CA ALA A 140 -8.99 0.20 -6.95
C ALA A 140 -7.94 -0.90 -7.15
N GLY A 141 -7.47 -1.52 -6.06
CA GLY A 141 -6.57 -2.66 -6.13
C GLY A 141 -7.16 -3.82 -6.93
N ALA A 142 -8.45 -4.16 -6.72
CA ALA A 142 -9.13 -5.23 -7.44
C ALA A 142 -9.17 -4.99 -8.96
N VAL A 143 -9.51 -3.76 -9.37
CA VAL A 143 -9.54 -3.36 -10.78
C VAL A 143 -8.14 -3.45 -11.39
N ILE A 144 -7.12 -2.91 -10.72
CA ILE A 144 -5.73 -2.96 -11.18
C ILE A 144 -5.29 -4.43 -11.36
N GLY A 145 -5.52 -5.28 -10.35
CA GLY A 145 -5.15 -6.70 -10.43
C GLY A 145 -5.83 -7.41 -11.60
N ALA A 146 -7.12 -7.18 -11.81
CA ALA A 146 -7.86 -7.74 -12.94
C ALA A 146 -7.32 -7.27 -14.30
N LEU A 147 -6.98 -5.99 -14.44
CA LEU A 147 -6.43 -5.40 -15.67
C LEU A 147 -5.03 -5.95 -16.00
N VAL A 148 -4.15 -6.03 -15.01
CA VAL A 148 -2.80 -6.59 -15.19
C VAL A 148 -2.89 -8.04 -15.63
N ALA A 149 -3.75 -8.85 -15.00
CA ALA A 149 -3.96 -10.23 -15.41
C ALA A 149 -4.59 -10.34 -16.82
N HIS A 150 -5.51 -9.45 -17.18
CA HIS A 150 -6.09 -9.43 -18.52
C HIS A 150 -5.03 -9.15 -19.60
N TRP A 151 -4.17 -8.15 -19.39
CA TRP A 151 -3.08 -7.82 -20.32
C TRP A 151 -2.06 -8.94 -20.44
N ARG A 152 -1.75 -9.63 -19.34
CA ARG A 152 -0.87 -10.81 -19.32
C ARG A 152 -1.42 -11.92 -20.21
N LEU A 153 -2.68 -12.30 -20.00
CA LEU A 153 -3.32 -13.38 -20.76
C LEU A 153 -3.39 -13.04 -22.26
N LYS A 154 -3.81 -11.82 -22.59
CA LYS A 154 -3.88 -11.35 -23.98
C LYS A 154 -2.51 -11.30 -24.67
N SER A 155 -1.44 -10.99 -23.92
CA SER A 155 -0.08 -11.01 -24.45
C SER A 155 0.41 -12.44 -24.72
N ALA A 156 -0.01 -13.41 -23.92
CA ALA A 156 0.33 -14.82 -24.13
C ALA A 156 -0.40 -15.41 -25.35
N GLU A 157 -1.69 -15.08 -25.55
CA GLU A 157 -2.46 -15.48 -26.73
C GLU A 157 -1.85 -14.98 -28.05
N ARG A 158 -1.25 -13.78 -28.05
CA ARG A 158 -0.60 -13.19 -29.24
C ARG A 158 0.77 -13.79 -29.57
N ALA A 159 1.37 -14.51 -28.62
CA ALA A 159 2.69 -15.09 -28.77
C ALA A 159 2.64 -16.59 -29.12
N ALA A 160 1.45 -17.19 -29.10
CA ALA A 160 1.17 -18.57 -29.50
C ALA A 160 0.75 -18.63 -30.97
#